data_AF-A0A257JF62-F1
#
_entry.id   AF-A0A257JF62-F1
#
_cell.length_a   1.000
_cell.length_b   1.000
_cell.length_c   1.000
_cell.angle_alpha   90.00
_cell.angle_beta   90.00
_cell.angle_gamma   90.00
#
_symmetry.space_group_name_H-M   'P 1'
#
loop_
_entity.id
_entity.type
_entity.pdbx_description
1 polymer ?
#
loop_
_entity_poly.entity_id
_entity_poly.type
_entity_poly.pdbx_seq_one_letter_code
_entity_poly.pdbx_strand_id
1 'polypeptide(L)'
;TAYLRDPTLRTPQPMVLLPSPSHGVPGPAQFAFDLGVLQADAASAGLWAWVASSAAPALADGLHACGQALLGQARDAFPGHFAGPDAQVLVHLAAERRATFACTPALQRPPGGIAPGLAAAGDYIDGPYPATLEGAVRSGLAAAQALD
;
A
#
# COMPACT_ATOMS: atom_id res chain seq x y z
N THR A 1 -1.01 -5.67 -1.43
CA THR A 1 -0.55 -5.22 -2.76
C THR A 1 -0.30 -6.41 -3.65
N ALA A 2 -0.84 -6.38 -4.87
CA ALA A 2 -0.50 -7.33 -5.93
C ALA A 2 0.34 -6.62 -7.00
N TYR A 3 1.37 -7.27 -7.53
CA TYR A 3 2.03 -6.82 -8.75
C TYR A 3 1.51 -7.64 -9.91
N LEU A 4 0.89 -6.95 -10.85
CA LEU A 4 0.34 -7.52 -12.07
C LEU A 4 1.21 -7.10 -13.26
N ARG A 5 1.45 -8.03 -14.18
CA ARG A 5 2.21 -7.77 -15.39
C ARG A 5 1.28 -7.51 -16.56
N ASP A 6 1.42 -6.33 -17.15
CA ASP A 6 0.86 -5.99 -18.46
C ASP A 6 1.82 -5.01 -19.17
N PRO A 7 2.54 -5.45 -20.22
CA PRO A 7 3.49 -4.61 -20.93
C PRO A 7 2.84 -3.64 -21.91
N THR A 8 1.54 -3.78 -22.20
CA THR A 8 0.83 -3.01 -23.24
C THR A 8 -0.11 -1.95 -22.67
N LEU A 9 -0.58 -2.09 -21.43
CA LEU A 9 -1.42 -1.08 -20.78
C LEU A 9 -0.69 0.26 -20.73
N ARG A 10 -1.38 1.32 -21.15
CA ARG A 10 -0.91 2.71 -21.08
C ARG A 10 -2.04 3.56 -20.52
N THR A 11 -1.72 4.35 -19.50
CA THR A 11 -2.66 5.30 -18.89
C THR A 11 -2.08 6.72 -19.01
N PRO A 12 -2.92 7.76 -19.06
CA PRO A 12 -2.43 9.14 -19.12
C PRO A 12 -1.63 9.56 -17.88
N GLN A 13 -1.89 8.92 -16.75
CA GLN A 13 -1.24 9.17 -15.47
C GLN A 13 -0.72 7.84 -14.88
N PRO A 14 0.45 7.84 -14.23
CA PRO A 14 1.04 6.62 -13.68
C PRO A 14 0.33 6.11 -12.43
N MET A 15 -0.54 6.91 -11.82
CA MET A 15 -1.41 6.52 -10.71
C MET A 15 -2.86 6.63 -11.18
N VAL A 16 -3.60 5.52 -11.07
CA VAL A 16 -5.01 5.44 -11.44
C VAL A 16 -5.83 5.16 -10.20
N LEU A 17 -6.88 5.96 -10.00
CA LEU A 17 -7.92 5.69 -9.01
C LEU A 17 -8.90 4.66 -9.58
N LEU A 18 -9.14 3.59 -8.83
CA LEU A 18 -10.06 2.53 -9.20
C LEU A 18 -11.43 2.76 -8.54
N PRO A 19 -12.54 2.35 -9.18
CA PRO A 19 -13.86 2.44 -8.58
C PRO A 19 -13.90 1.74 -7.21
N SER A 20 -14.31 2.50 -6.19
CA SER A 20 -14.47 2.02 -4.82
C SER A 20 -15.79 1.23 -4.68
N PRO A 21 -15.91 0.31 -3.70
CA PRO A 21 -17.09 -0.53 -3.52
C PRO A 21 -18.46 0.16 -3.46
N SER A 22 -18.51 1.46 -3.18
CA SER A 22 -19.75 2.25 -3.14
C SER A 22 -20.38 2.51 -4.52
N HIS A 23 -19.74 2.15 -5.64
CA HIS A 23 -20.22 2.47 -6.99
C HIS A 23 -20.32 1.28 -7.97
N GLY A 24 -20.40 0.03 -7.48
CA GLY A 24 -20.54 -1.17 -8.34
C GLY A 24 -19.21 -1.88 -8.62
N VAL A 25 -19.33 -3.15 -9.06
CA VAL A 25 -18.35 -4.27 -8.97
C VAL A 25 -17.15 -3.98 -8.06
N PRO A 26 -17.29 -4.19 -6.73
CA PRO A 26 -16.27 -3.83 -5.76
C PRO A 26 -15.07 -4.77 -5.87
N GLY A 27 -13.93 -4.23 -6.30
CA GLY A 27 -12.64 -4.89 -6.13
C GLY A 27 -11.84 -4.30 -4.96
N PRO A 28 -10.88 -5.05 -4.38
CA PRO A 28 -10.20 -4.64 -3.17
C PRO A 28 -9.21 -3.48 -3.34
N ALA A 29 -8.67 -3.24 -4.54
CA ALA A 29 -7.74 -2.14 -4.76
C ALA A 29 -8.45 -0.80 -4.95
N GLN A 30 -7.91 0.24 -4.34
CA GLN A 30 -8.32 1.62 -4.58
C GLN A 30 -7.43 2.31 -5.61
N PHE A 31 -6.18 1.85 -5.76
CA PHE A 31 -5.22 2.46 -6.67
C PHE A 31 -4.44 1.39 -7.45
N ALA A 32 -4.13 1.72 -8.70
CA ALA A 32 -3.14 1.02 -9.52
C ALA A 32 -2.01 1.99 -9.91
N PHE A 33 -0.76 1.53 -9.84
CA PHE A 33 0.42 2.32 -10.16
C PHE A 33 1.26 1.65 -11.23
N ASP A 34 1.58 2.37 -12.31
CA ASP A 34 2.56 1.95 -13.31
C ASP A 34 3.97 2.12 -12.74
N LEU A 35 4.59 1.01 -12.32
CA LEU A 35 5.92 1.04 -11.72
C LEU A 35 7.01 1.33 -12.76
N GLY A 36 6.78 1.00 -14.03
CA GLY A 36 7.70 1.31 -15.13
C GLY A 36 7.88 2.82 -15.28
N VAL A 37 6.77 3.56 -15.26
CA VAL A 37 6.79 5.01 -15.36
C VAL A 37 7.32 5.67 -14.07
N LEU A 38 6.91 5.19 -12.89
CA LEU A 38 7.29 5.83 -11.62
C LEU A 38 8.74 5.60 -11.22
N GLN A 39 9.29 4.42 -11.49
CA GLN A 39 10.66 4.08 -11.10
C GLN A 39 11.68 4.39 -12.20
N ALA A 40 11.22 4.57 -13.44
CA ALA A 40 12.07 4.76 -14.61
C ALA A 40 13.17 3.68 -14.76
N ASP A 41 12.86 2.44 -14.36
CA ASP A 41 13.75 1.28 -14.43
C ASP A 41 13.19 0.24 -15.42
N ALA A 42 14.08 -0.37 -16.21
CA ALA A 42 13.71 -1.43 -17.15
C ALA A 42 13.16 -2.68 -16.42
N ALA A 43 13.60 -2.94 -15.19
CA ALA A 43 13.11 -4.08 -14.41
C ALA A 43 11.62 -3.95 -14.02
N SER A 44 11.10 -2.72 -13.95
CA SER A 44 9.70 -2.45 -13.61
C SER A 44 8.80 -2.24 -14.83
N ALA A 45 9.35 -2.33 -16.05
CA ALA A 45 8.59 -2.18 -17.28
C ALA A 45 7.41 -3.16 -17.36
N GLY A 46 6.20 -2.63 -17.52
CA GLY A 46 4.96 -3.41 -17.58
C GLY A 46 4.52 -4.00 -16.25
N LEU A 47 5.11 -3.60 -15.12
CA LEU A 47 4.64 -3.98 -13.79
C LEU A 47 3.71 -2.91 -13.22
N TRP A 48 2.58 -3.37 -12.71
CA TRP A 48 1.55 -2.55 -12.11
C TRP A 48 1.34 -2.95 -10.65
N ALA A 49 1.46 -2.00 -9.72
CA ALA A 49 1.14 -2.23 -8.31
C ALA A 49 -0.32 -1.91 -8.02
N TRP A 50 -1.08 -2.93 -7.64
CA TRP A 50 -2.48 -2.84 -7.24
C TRP A 50 -2.56 -2.80 -5.70
N VAL A 51 -2.99 -1.66 -5.18
CA VAL A 51 -2.93 -1.33 -3.75
C VAL A 51 -4.33 -1.38 -3.14
N ALA A 52 -4.49 -2.32 -2.20
CA ALA A 52 -5.66 -2.45 -1.35
C ALA A 52 -5.30 -1.99 0.07
N SER A 53 -5.79 -0.81 0.45
CA SER A 53 -5.69 -0.26 1.80
C SER A 53 -6.84 -0.79 2.66
N SER A 54 -6.61 -0.93 3.97
CA SER A 54 -7.61 -1.47 4.92
C SER A 54 -8.22 -2.80 4.48
N ALA A 55 -7.42 -3.64 3.84
CA ALA A 55 -7.83 -4.86 3.16
C ALA A 55 -8.19 -6.04 4.07
N ALA A 56 -8.43 -5.81 5.37
CA ALA A 56 -8.78 -6.88 6.30
C ALA A 56 -9.99 -7.72 5.84
N PRO A 57 -11.09 -7.13 5.30
CA PRO A 57 -12.18 -7.92 4.72
C PRO A 57 -11.74 -8.74 3.50
N ALA A 58 -10.94 -8.15 2.61
CA ALA A 58 -10.45 -8.84 1.41
C ALA A 58 -9.46 -9.97 1.72
N LEU A 59 -8.83 -9.96 2.88
CA LEU A 59 -7.91 -10.99 3.37
C LEU A 59 -8.59 -12.08 4.21
N ALA A 60 -9.92 -12.02 4.40
CA ALA A 60 -10.66 -12.99 5.22
C ALA A 60 -10.47 -14.43 4.73
N ASP A 61 -10.50 -14.64 3.41
CA ASP A 61 -10.28 -15.95 2.76
C ASP A 61 -8.80 -16.22 2.43
N GLY A 62 -7.90 -15.44 3.03
CA GLY A 62 -6.45 -15.57 2.87
C GLY A 62 -5.87 -14.76 1.72
N LEU A 63 -4.53 -14.74 1.67
CA LEU A 63 -3.78 -13.91 0.74
C LEU A 63 -4.05 -14.30 -0.71
N HIS A 64 -4.09 -15.60 -1.03
CA HIS A 64 -4.31 -16.06 -2.39
C HIS A 64 -5.68 -15.63 -2.95
N ALA A 65 -6.76 -15.78 -2.19
CA ALA A 65 -8.10 -15.35 -2.60
C ALA A 65 -8.14 -13.83 -2.87
N CYS A 66 -7.49 -13.03 -2.02
CA CYS A 66 -7.33 -11.59 -2.24
C CYS A 66 -6.58 -11.29 -3.55
N GLY A 67 -5.52 -12.05 -3.85
CA GLY A 67 -4.78 -11.94 -5.12
C GLY A 67 -5.65 -12.21 -6.34
N GLN A 68 -6.51 -13.23 -6.27
CA GLN A 68 -7.46 -13.54 -7.34
C GLN A 68 -8.51 -12.44 -7.52
N ALA A 69 -9.03 -11.89 -6.41
CA ALA A 69 -9.95 -10.76 -6.46
C ALA A 69 -9.30 -9.51 -7.08
N LEU A 70 -8.03 -9.23 -6.77
CA LEU A 70 -7.26 -8.15 -7.38
C LEU A 70 -7.05 -8.36 -8.89
N LEU A 71 -6.74 -9.58 -9.31
CA LEU A 71 -6.58 -9.92 -10.72
C LEU A 71 -7.91 -9.80 -11.49
N GLY A 72 -9.01 -10.28 -10.91
CA GLY A 72 -10.35 -10.11 -11.47
C GLY A 72 -10.71 -8.63 -11.63
N GLN A 73 -10.51 -7.84 -10.58
CA GLN A 73 -10.71 -6.38 -10.63
C GLN A 73 -9.90 -5.73 -11.74
N ALA A 74 -8.65 -6.16 -11.96
CA ALA A 74 -7.80 -5.60 -12.99
C ALA A 74 -8.32 -5.86 -14.41
N ARG A 75 -8.79 -7.08 -14.66
CA ARG A 75 -9.39 -7.49 -15.95
C ARG A 75 -10.71 -6.77 -16.20
N ASP A 76 -11.51 -6.55 -15.16
CA ASP A 76 -12.78 -5.83 -15.25
C ASP A 76 -12.57 -4.32 -15.48
N ALA A 77 -11.60 -3.73 -14.78
CA ALA A 77 -11.27 -2.30 -14.91
C ALA A 77 -10.62 -1.97 -16.27
N PHE A 78 -9.88 -2.92 -16.85
CA PHE A 78 -9.19 -2.76 -18.14
C PHE A 78 -9.48 -3.96 -19.05
N PRO A 79 -10.65 -4.01 -19.71
CA PRO A 79 -10.99 -5.09 -20.61
C PRO A 79 -9.94 -5.28 -21.71
N GLY A 80 -9.47 -6.52 -21.89
CA GLY A 80 -8.42 -6.88 -22.84
C GLY A 80 -6.98 -6.77 -22.29
N HIS A 81 -6.80 -6.22 -21.08
CA HIS A 81 -5.53 -6.17 -20.37
C HIS A 81 -5.45 -7.25 -19.28
N PHE A 82 -4.23 -7.45 -18.75
CA PHE A 82 -3.93 -8.49 -17.75
C PHE A 82 -4.38 -9.89 -18.20
N ALA A 83 -4.28 -10.14 -19.51
CA ALA A 83 -4.70 -11.35 -20.17
C ALA A 83 -3.68 -12.48 -20.03
N GLY A 84 -4.14 -13.72 -20.21
CA GLY A 84 -3.32 -14.93 -20.12
C GLY A 84 -3.39 -15.61 -18.75
N PRO A 85 -2.55 -16.64 -18.52
CA PRO A 85 -2.60 -17.44 -17.30
C PRO A 85 -2.30 -16.61 -16.04
N ASP A 86 -3.09 -16.78 -14.99
CA ASP A 86 -2.99 -15.99 -13.75
C ASP A 86 -1.59 -15.98 -13.16
N ALA A 87 -0.88 -17.13 -13.18
CA ALA A 87 0.48 -17.25 -12.66
C ALA A 87 1.54 -16.45 -13.45
N GLN A 88 1.25 -16.04 -14.69
CA GLN A 88 2.13 -15.18 -15.49
C GLN A 88 1.82 -13.69 -15.28
N VAL A 89 0.56 -13.37 -14.96
CA VAL A 89 0.08 -12.01 -14.76
C VAL A 89 0.30 -11.57 -13.32
N LEU A 90 -0.18 -12.33 -12.32
CA LEU A 90 0.03 -12.07 -10.91
C LEU A 90 1.42 -12.58 -10.48
N VAL A 91 2.42 -11.69 -10.55
CA VAL A 91 3.82 -12.06 -10.34
C VAL A 91 4.31 -11.86 -8.90
N HIS A 92 3.58 -11.07 -8.11
CA HIS A 92 3.88 -10.88 -6.69
C HIS A 92 2.63 -10.53 -5.91
N LEU A 93 2.57 -10.97 -4.66
CA LEU A 93 1.46 -10.69 -3.76
C LEU A 93 1.97 -10.60 -2.33
N ALA A 94 1.71 -9.46 -1.68
CA ALA A 94 2.11 -9.22 -0.30
C ALA A 94 1.02 -8.51 0.48
N ALA A 95 0.94 -8.78 1.77
CA ALA A 95 0.09 -8.07 2.72
C ALA A 95 0.83 -7.89 4.04
N GLU A 96 0.95 -6.65 4.50
CA GLU A 96 1.46 -6.33 5.84
C GLU A 96 0.29 -5.91 6.73
N ARG A 97 0.05 -6.66 7.80
CA ARG A 97 -1.11 -6.45 8.69
C ARG A 97 -0.81 -5.45 9.80
N ARG A 98 0.47 -5.15 10.05
CA ARG A 98 0.95 -4.30 11.15
C ARG A 98 1.86 -3.17 10.65
N ALA A 99 1.64 -2.70 9.41
CA ALA A 99 2.49 -1.68 8.79
C ALA A 99 2.41 -0.34 9.53
N THR A 100 1.22 0.05 9.95
CA THR A 100 0.92 1.33 10.59
C THR A 100 -0.21 1.16 11.61
N PHE A 101 -0.28 2.03 12.62
CA PHE A 101 -1.42 2.07 13.53
C PHE A 101 -2.68 2.60 12.82
N ALA A 102 -3.86 2.20 13.31
CA ALA A 102 -5.13 2.75 12.82
C ALA A 102 -5.31 4.18 13.33
N CYS A 103 -5.30 5.16 12.43
CA CYS A 103 -5.47 6.58 12.76
C CYS A 103 -6.95 6.92 13.07
N THR A 104 -7.47 6.41 14.19
CA THR A 104 -8.84 6.70 14.62
C THR A 104 -8.95 8.09 15.27
N PRO A 105 -10.11 8.76 15.19
CA PRO A 105 -10.31 10.04 15.86
C PRO A 105 -9.99 9.97 17.35
N ALA A 106 -9.36 11.04 17.86
CA ALA A 106 -8.97 11.20 19.26
C ALA A 106 -8.00 10.14 19.83
N LEU A 107 -7.37 9.32 18.98
CA LEU A 107 -6.35 8.36 19.41
C LEU A 107 -5.22 9.07 20.16
N GLN A 108 -5.02 8.69 21.43
CA GLN A 108 -3.89 9.14 22.22
C GLN A 108 -2.68 8.28 21.88
N ARG A 109 -1.59 8.92 21.42
CA ARG A 109 -0.32 8.25 21.12
C ARG A 109 0.67 8.41 22.26
N PRO A 110 1.55 7.43 22.49
CA PRO A 110 2.55 7.49 23.55
C PRO A 110 3.58 8.61 23.30
N PRO A 111 4.08 9.27 24.36
CA PRO A 111 5.17 10.23 24.23
C PRO A 111 6.49 9.53 23.87
N GLY A 112 7.44 10.28 23.31
CA GLY A 112 8.75 9.76 22.93
C GLY A 112 9.71 9.50 24.10
N GLY A 113 9.56 10.20 25.23
CA GLY A 113 10.40 9.97 26.42
C GLY A 113 9.91 8.79 27.25
N ILE A 114 10.74 7.77 27.47
CA ILE A 114 10.40 6.61 28.31
C ILE A 114 11.04 6.72 29.70
N ALA A 115 12.36 6.90 29.76
CA ALA A 115 13.13 6.99 31.01
C ALA A 115 14.46 7.73 30.76
N PRO A 116 15.22 8.11 31.81
CA PRO A 116 16.56 8.69 31.62
C PRO A 116 17.45 7.77 30.77
N GLY A 117 17.97 8.31 29.66
CA GLY A 117 18.77 7.53 28.70
C GLY A 117 17.98 6.55 27.82
N LEU A 118 16.64 6.61 27.83
CA LEU A 118 15.77 5.77 27.01
C LEU A 118 14.65 6.58 26.33
N ALA A 119 14.73 6.67 25.00
CA ALA A 119 13.75 7.33 24.15
C ALA A 119 13.14 6.36 23.13
N ALA A 120 11.93 6.66 22.68
CA ALA A 120 11.22 5.94 21.64
C ALA A 120 11.14 6.78 20.36
N ALA A 121 11.25 6.09 19.22
CA ALA A 121 11.06 6.66 17.90
C ALA A 121 10.18 5.72 17.07
N GLY A 122 9.40 6.30 16.16
CA GLY A 122 8.45 5.57 15.33
C GLY A 122 7.27 6.44 14.94
N ASP A 123 6.61 6.08 13.85
CA ASP A 123 5.42 6.78 13.35
C ASP A 123 4.24 6.75 14.34
N TYR A 124 4.24 5.78 15.26
CA TYR A 124 3.28 5.64 16.35
C TYR A 124 3.54 6.55 17.56
N ILE A 125 4.68 7.24 17.63
CA ILE A 125 4.98 8.21 18.69
C ILE A 125 4.14 9.47 18.48
N ASP A 126 3.74 10.11 19.59
CA ASP A 126 2.98 11.35 19.53
C ASP A 126 3.69 12.43 18.72
N GLY A 127 2.90 13.17 17.94
CA GLY A 127 3.41 14.11 16.95
C GLY A 127 2.33 14.72 16.05
N PRO A 128 2.70 15.61 15.12
CA PRO A 128 1.73 16.35 14.31
C PRO A 128 1.20 15.56 13.10
N TYR A 129 1.86 14.46 12.72
CA TYR A 129 1.49 13.64 11.57
C TYR A 129 0.91 12.29 11.99
N PRO A 130 0.00 11.67 11.22
CA PRO A 130 -0.42 10.29 11.40
C PRO A 130 0.77 9.32 11.14
N ALA A 131 0.48 8.02 11.00
CA ALA A 131 1.47 7.02 10.65
C ALA A 131 2.10 7.27 9.26
N THR A 132 3.14 8.10 9.18
CA THR A 132 3.80 8.50 7.93
C THR A 132 5.31 8.39 8.05
N LEU A 133 5.99 8.29 6.89
CA LEU A 133 7.46 8.33 6.83
C LEU A 133 8.01 9.62 7.47
N GLU A 134 7.38 10.76 7.22
CA GLU A 134 7.76 12.04 7.83
C GLU A 134 7.63 12.00 9.37
N GLY A 135 6.54 11.43 9.88
CA GLY A 135 6.34 11.23 11.32
C GLY A 135 7.39 10.32 11.95
N ALA A 136 7.73 9.21 11.28
CA ALA A 136 8.80 8.31 11.70
C ALA A 136 10.17 9.01 11.75
N VAL A 137 10.54 9.75 10.70
CA VAL A 137 11.82 10.46 10.63
C VAL A 137 11.90 11.53 11.71
N ARG A 138 10.85 12.34 11.88
CA ARG A 138 10.83 13.40 12.89
C ARG A 138 10.93 12.87 14.32
N SER A 139 10.19 11.81 14.64
CA SER A 139 10.29 11.18 15.97
C SER A 139 11.68 10.59 16.21
N GLY A 140 12.32 10.02 15.19
CA GLY A 140 13.71 9.57 15.25
C GLY A 140 14.71 10.68 15.57
N LEU A 141 14.60 11.82 14.87
CA LEU A 141 15.46 12.98 15.14
C LEU A 141 15.25 13.53 16.55
N ALA A 142 14.00 13.62 17.01
CA ALA A 142 13.68 14.08 18.36
C ALA A 142 14.23 13.12 19.43
N ALA A 143 14.15 11.81 19.21
CA ALA A 143 14.70 10.81 20.13
C ALA A 143 16.23 10.92 20.24
N ALA A 144 16.94 11.13 19.12
CA ALA A 144 18.38 11.33 19.12
C ALA A 144 18.78 12.59 19.91
N GLN A 145 18.11 13.72 19.65
CA GLN A 145 18.37 14.99 20.36
C GLN A 145 18.08 14.92 21.87
N ALA A 146 17.18 14.05 22.30
CA ALA A 146 16.86 13.87 23.72
C ALA A 146 17.85 12.98 24.47
N LEU A 147 18.73 12.27 23.74
CA LEU A 147 19.76 11.38 24.31
C LEU A 147 21.17 12.00 24.29
N ASP A 148 21.35 13.09 23.54
CA ASP A 148 22.55 13.94 23.56
C ASP A 148 22.57 14.84 24.81
#